data_AF-A0A654U167-F1
#
_entry.id   AF-A0A654U167-F1
#
_cell.length_a   1.000
_cell.length_b   1.000
_cell.length_c   1.000
_cell.angle_alpha   90.00
_cell.angle_beta   90.00
_cell.angle_gamma   90.00
#
_symmetry.space_group_name_H-M   'P 1'
#
loop_
_entity.id
_entity.type
_entity.pdbx_description
1 polymer ?
#
loop_
_entity_poly.entity_id
_entity_poly.type
_entity_poly.pdbx_seq_one_letter_code
_entity_poly.pdbx_strand_id
1 'polypeptide(L)'
;MVRDLKDRLGVGSDAVRTNANADAWSIDAPFTPDQQAHREAEADLFYSDFVERVAEGRKMTTDAVDVVARGRVWTGADALDRGLVDELGGLRTAVRRAKVLAGLDEDTEVRIVSYPGSSLWDMVRPRPSSRPAAASLPDAMGALLARSIVGIVEQVEQTLSGASVLWLGESRL
;
A
#
# COMPACT_ATOMS: atom_id res chain seq x y z
N MET A 1 27.60 -5.60 -11.90
CA MET A 1 26.45 -4.97 -12.60
C MET A 1 26.43 -3.45 -12.41
N VAL A 2 26.11 -2.91 -11.22
CA VAL A 2 26.07 -1.44 -11.03
C VAL A 2 27.48 -0.81 -11.07
N ARG A 3 28.47 -1.43 -10.43
CA ARG A 3 29.86 -0.98 -10.47
C ARG A 3 30.43 -0.96 -11.90
N ASP A 4 30.32 -2.06 -12.63
CA ASP A 4 30.81 -2.14 -14.02
C ASP A 4 30.13 -1.11 -14.93
N LEU A 5 28.86 -0.80 -14.68
CA LEU A 5 28.15 0.26 -15.37
C LEU A 5 28.71 1.65 -15.03
N LYS A 6 28.96 1.93 -13.75
CA LYS A 6 29.55 3.20 -13.28
C LYS A 6 30.94 3.40 -13.85
N ASP A 7 31.76 2.36 -13.89
CA ASP A 7 33.09 2.39 -14.48
C ASP A 7 33.04 2.75 -15.97
N ARG A 8 32.09 2.17 -16.74
CA ARG A 8 31.86 2.53 -18.15
C ARG A 8 31.36 3.95 -18.37
N LEU A 9 30.64 4.50 -17.40
CA LEU A 9 30.12 5.88 -17.43
C LEU A 9 31.11 6.90 -16.83
N GLY A 10 32.27 6.46 -16.35
CA GLY A 10 33.26 7.33 -15.71
C GLY A 10 32.83 7.87 -14.34
N VAL A 11 31.90 7.20 -13.66
CA VAL A 11 31.39 7.61 -12.34
C VAL A 11 32.18 6.89 -11.24
N GLY A 12 33.07 7.63 -10.56
CA GLY A 12 33.77 7.14 -9.38
C GLY A 12 32.90 7.21 -8.11
N SER A 13 33.17 6.32 -7.14
CA SER A 13 32.60 6.44 -5.80
C SER A 13 33.60 5.99 -4.76
N ASP A 14 33.60 6.68 -3.63
CA ASP A 14 34.48 6.43 -2.49
C ASP A 14 33.63 6.38 -1.23
N ALA A 15 34.05 5.58 -0.24
CA ALA A 15 33.25 5.27 0.94
C ALA A 15 34.03 5.54 2.23
N VAL A 16 33.47 6.40 3.08
CA VAL A 16 33.96 6.64 4.45
C VAL A 16 33.14 5.77 5.41
N ARG A 17 33.82 4.93 6.21
CA ARG A 17 33.18 3.92 7.06
C ARG A 17 33.47 4.19 8.53
N THR A 18 32.43 4.06 9.37
CA THR A 18 32.57 4.14 10.82
C THR A 18 32.88 2.79 11.47
N ASN A 19 32.58 1.67 10.79
CA ASN A 19 32.89 0.31 11.21
C ASN A 19 33.03 -0.64 10.00
N ALA A 20 33.44 -1.90 10.24
CA ALA A 20 33.73 -2.89 9.20
C ALA A 20 32.51 -3.33 8.34
N ASN A 21 31.29 -3.14 8.83
CA ASN A 21 30.04 -3.52 8.15
C ASN A 21 29.15 -2.32 7.80
N ALA A 22 29.67 -1.10 7.93
CA ALA A 22 28.91 0.13 7.69
C ALA A 22 28.42 0.27 6.24
N ASP A 23 29.04 -0.46 5.31
CA ASP A 23 28.75 -0.48 3.89
C ASP A 23 28.14 -1.81 3.41
N ALA A 24 27.74 -2.71 4.31
CA ALA A 24 27.27 -4.05 3.94
C ALA A 24 26.13 -4.00 2.90
N TRP A 25 25.27 -2.98 2.93
CA TRP A 25 24.13 -2.84 2.01
C TRP A 25 24.41 -1.92 0.81
N SER A 26 25.67 -1.56 0.60
CA SER A 26 26.08 -0.72 -0.51
C SER A 26 25.90 -1.46 -1.84
N ILE A 27 25.39 -0.75 -2.84
CA ILE A 27 25.33 -1.24 -4.23
C ILE A 27 26.68 -1.11 -4.95
N ASP A 28 27.65 -0.42 -4.33
CA ASP A 28 28.92 -0.06 -4.94
C ASP A 28 30.02 -1.10 -4.74
N ALA A 29 29.85 -2.02 -3.77
CA ALA A 29 30.79 -3.08 -3.47
C ALA A 29 30.07 -4.42 -3.23
N PRO A 30 30.67 -5.56 -3.58
CA PRO A 30 30.16 -6.86 -3.15
C PRO A 30 30.34 -7.05 -1.65
N PHE A 31 29.57 -7.96 -1.06
CA PHE A 31 29.75 -8.39 0.32
C PHE A 31 31.17 -8.93 0.55
N THR A 32 31.76 -8.61 1.70
CA THR A 32 32.92 -9.35 2.21
C THR A 32 32.50 -10.78 2.59
N PRO A 33 33.43 -11.73 2.74
CA PRO A 33 33.09 -13.08 3.21
C PRO A 33 32.31 -13.10 4.53
N ASP A 34 32.70 -12.26 5.49
CA ASP A 34 32.01 -12.16 6.79
C ASP A 34 30.60 -11.57 6.64
N GLN A 35 30.43 -10.54 5.81
CA GLN A 35 29.11 -9.98 5.53
C GLN A 35 28.23 -11.00 4.81
N GLN A 36 28.76 -11.72 3.83
CA GLN A 36 28.03 -12.76 3.10
C GLN A 36 27.57 -13.87 4.04
N ALA A 37 28.45 -14.38 4.91
CA ALA A 37 28.12 -15.40 5.91
C ALA A 37 27.01 -14.92 6.87
N HIS A 38 27.04 -13.65 7.27
CA HIS A 38 25.99 -13.08 8.12
C HIS A 38 24.63 -13.05 7.40
N ARG A 39 24.62 -12.76 6.11
CA ARG A 39 23.40 -12.67 5.28
C ARG A 39 22.81 -14.05 5.01
N GLU A 40 23.65 -15.05 4.80
CA GLU A 40 23.25 -16.46 4.69
C GLU A 40 22.65 -16.95 6.01
N ALA A 41 23.31 -16.68 7.14
CA ALA A 41 22.78 -17.04 8.46
C ALA A 41 21.43 -16.35 8.76
N GLU A 42 21.26 -15.10 8.36
CA GLU A 42 19.99 -14.37 8.47
C GLU A 42 18.89 -15.02 7.62
N ALA A 43 19.21 -15.41 6.38
CA ALA A 43 18.26 -16.11 5.51
C ALA A 43 17.86 -17.48 6.07
N ASP A 44 18.82 -18.24 6.61
CA ASP A 44 18.57 -19.54 7.24
C ASP A 44 17.66 -19.41 8.47
N LEU A 45 17.88 -18.38 9.30
CA LEU A 45 17.03 -18.10 10.46
C LEU A 45 15.57 -17.83 10.06
N PHE A 46 15.35 -16.99 9.05
CA PHE A 46 14.00 -16.74 8.53
C PHE A 46 13.37 -17.98 7.92
N TYR A 47 14.17 -18.79 7.22
CA TYR A 47 13.69 -20.03 6.63
C TYR A 47 13.27 -21.03 7.71
N SER A 48 14.07 -21.20 8.77
CA SER A 48 13.73 -22.09 9.88
C SER A 48 12.46 -21.65 10.62
N ASP A 49 12.30 -20.35 10.90
CA ASP A 49 11.09 -19.81 11.55
C ASP A 49 9.86 -20.01 10.66
N PHE A 50 9.99 -19.83 9.35
CA PHE A 50 8.90 -20.12 8.40
C PHE A 50 8.49 -21.59 8.43
N VAL A 51 9.47 -22.51 8.33
CA VAL A 51 9.21 -23.95 8.32
C VAL A 51 8.55 -24.40 9.63
N GLU A 52 9.01 -23.89 10.77
CA GLU A 52 8.45 -24.20 12.09
C GLU A 52 7.00 -23.73 12.21
N ARG A 53 6.69 -22.49 11.80
CA ARG A 53 5.31 -21.96 11.80
C ARG A 53 4.37 -22.77 10.93
N VAL A 54 4.82 -23.18 9.74
CA VAL A 54 4.02 -24.02 8.83
C VAL A 54 3.82 -25.41 9.43
N ALA A 55 4.87 -26.00 10.02
CA ALA A 55 4.79 -27.30 10.69
C ALA A 55 3.77 -27.28 11.83
N GLU A 56 3.81 -26.26 12.70
CA GLU A 56 2.83 -26.07 13.77
C GLU A 56 1.41 -25.89 13.22
N GLY A 57 1.23 -24.97 12.26
CA GLY A 57 -0.08 -24.62 11.71
C GLY A 57 -0.74 -25.77 10.92
N ARG A 58 0.05 -26.61 10.26
CA ARG A 58 -0.43 -27.76 9.47
C ARG A 58 -0.34 -29.08 10.24
N LYS A 59 0.18 -29.06 11.47
CA LYS A 59 0.42 -30.26 12.30
C LYS A 59 1.29 -31.29 11.57
N MET A 60 2.33 -30.81 10.89
CA MET A 60 3.31 -31.61 10.15
C MET A 60 4.66 -31.58 10.88
N THR A 61 5.56 -32.51 10.56
CA THR A 61 6.97 -32.39 10.99
C THR A 61 7.67 -31.34 10.12
N THR A 62 8.72 -30.70 10.66
CA THR A 62 9.56 -29.76 9.90
C THR A 62 10.16 -30.41 8.66
N ASP A 63 10.56 -31.69 8.75
CA ASP A 63 11.09 -32.46 7.62
C ASP A 63 10.03 -32.65 6.51
N ALA A 64 8.78 -32.93 6.88
CA ALA A 64 7.71 -33.07 5.90
C ALA A 64 7.40 -31.73 5.21
N VAL A 65 7.50 -30.61 5.94
CA VAL A 65 7.36 -29.26 5.37
C VAL A 65 8.53 -28.94 4.45
N ASP A 66 9.78 -29.23 4.81
CA ASP A 66 10.96 -28.99 3.95
C ASP A 66 10.83 -29.69 2.58
N VAL A 67 10.31 -30.93 2.56
CA VAL A 67 10.06 -31.70 1.33
C VAL A 67 9.10 -30.99 0.37
N VAL A 68 8.16 -30.18 0.88
CA VAL A 68 7.18 -29.42 0.05
C VAL A 68 7.49 -27.92 -0.03
N ALA A 69 8.48 -27.42 0.72
CA ALA A 69 8.89 -26.01 0.74
C ALA A 69 9.99 -25.70 -0.30
N ARG A 70 10.95 -24.82 0.04
CA ARG A 70 12.08 -24.37 -0.80
C ARG A 70 11.71 -23.46 -1.97
N GLY A 71 10.78 -22.52 -1.74
CA GLY A 71 10.39 -21.51 -2.74
C GLY A 71 9.58 -22.04 -3.92
N ARG A 72 9.15 -23.31 -3.88
CA ARG A 72 8.25 -23.89 -4.89
C ARG A 72 6.86 -23.28 -4.78
N VAL A 73 6.27 -22.97 -5.93
CA VAL A 73 4.89 -22.49 -6.03
C VAL A 73 3.97 -23.67 -6.32
N TRP A 74 2.88 -23.75 -5.58
CA TRP A 74 1.86 -24.80 -5.73
C TRP A 74 0.56 -24.21 -6.25
N THR A 75 -0.14 -24.96 -7.11
CA THR A 75 -1.55 -24.66 -7.37
C THR A 75 -2.39 -24.96 -6.12
N GLY A 76 -3.61 -24.43 -6.04
CA GLY A 76 -4.50 -24.75 -4.92
C GLY A 76 -4.74 -26.25 -4.78
N ALA A 77 -4.94 -26.97 -5.89
CA ALA A 77 -5.14 -28.42 -5.90
C ALA A 77 -3.90 -29.16 -5.39
N ASP A 78 -2.71 -28.79 -5.90
CA ASP A 78 -1.44 -29.36 -5.42
C ASP A 78 -1.20 -29.12 -3.93
N ALA A 79 -1.57 -27.93 -3.45
CA ALA A 79 -1.46 -27.57 -2.04
C ALA A 79 -2.41 -28.40 -1.18
N LEU A 80 -3.62 -28.71 -1.67
CA LEU A 80 -4.57 -29.57 -0.96
C LEU A 80 -4.01 -30.99 -0.84
N ASP A 81 -3.50 -31.57 -1.94
CA ASP A 81 -2.91 -32.91 -1.95
C ASP A 81 -1.70 -33.04 -1.02
N ARG A 82 -0.97 -31.93 -0.82
CA ARG A 82 0.20 -31.83 0.07
C ARG A 82 -0.16 -31.43 1.50
N GLY A 83 -1.43 -31.25 1.81
CA GLY A 83 -1.90 -30.86 3.14
C GLY A 83 -1.52 -29.44 3.55
N LEU A 84 -1.19 -28.57 2.59
CA LEU A 84 -0.87 -27.16 2.83
C LEU A 84 -2.12 -26.26 2.94
N VAL A 85 -3.26 -26.72 2.42
CA VAL A 85 -4.59 -26.10 2.58
C VAL A 85 -5.63 -27.14 2.95
N ASP A 86 -6.77 -26.70 3.49
CA ASP A 86 -7.81 -27.61 4.01
C ASP A 86 -8.95 -27.86 3.02
N GLU A 87 -9.30 -26.86 2.20
CA GLU A 87 -10.43 -26.93 1.27
C GLU A 87 -10.20 -26.02 0.07
N LEU A 88 -10.63 -26.45 -1.12
CA LEU A 88 -10.65 -25.61 -2.31
C LEU A 88 -11.93 -24.79 -2.36
N GLY A 89 -11.80 -23.50 -2.63
CA GLY A 89 -12.95 -22.62 -2.79
C GLY A 89 -12.56 -21.15 -2.88
N GLY A 90 -13.59 -20.31 -2.87
CA GLY A 90 -13.42 -18.85 -2.82
C GLY A 90 -13.88 -18.28 -1.48
N LEU A 91 -14.07 -16.95 -1.47
CA LEU A 91 -14.51 -16.23 -0.27
C LEU A 91 -15.82 -16.78 0.33
N ARG A 92 -16.79 -17.18 -0.51
CA ARG A 92 -18.07 -17.74 -0.04
C ARG A 92 -17.87 -19.04 0.75
N THR A 93 -16.97 -19.91 0.28
CA THR A 93 -16.59 -21.15 0.97
C THR A 93 -15.95 -20.83 2.33
N ALA A 94 -15.01 -19.88 2.36
CA ALA A 94 -14.37 -19.45 3.60
C ALA A 94 -15.36 -18.88 4.62
N VAL A 95 -16.31 -18.05 4.18
CA VAL A 95 -17.37 -17.48 5.05
C VAL A 95 -18.28 -18.58 5.59
N ARG A 96 -18.73 -19.51 4.74
CA ARG A 96 -19.51 -20.67 5.20
C ARG A 96 -18.73 -21.46 6.25
N ARG A 97 -17.44 -21.72 6.03
CA ARG A 97 -16.64 -22.50 6.97
C ARG A 97 -16.42 -21.77 8.30
N ALA A 98 -16.21 -20.46 8.26
CA ALA A 98 -16.14 -19.63 9.46
C ALA A 98 -17.44 -19.64 10.27
N LYS A 99 -18.62 -19.62 9.62
CA LYS A 99 -19.93 -19.75 10.31
C LYS A 99 -20.03 -21.07 11.07
N VAL A 100 -19.68 -22.18 10.41
CA VAL A 100 -19.69 -23.53 11.02
C VAL A 100 -18.76 -23.58 12.23
N LEU A 101 -17.53 -23.05 12.11
CA LEU A 101 -16.56 -23.00 13.22
C LEU A 101 -17.03 -22.10 14.37
N ALA A 102 -17.86 -21.09 14.09
CA ALA A 102 -18.47 -20.21 15.09
C ALA A 102 -19.78 -20.78 15.68
N GLY A 103 -20.25 -21.95 15.23
CA GLY A 103 -21.51 -22.56 15.68
C GLY A 103 -22.77 -21.88 15.14
N LEU A 104 -22.68 -21.18 14.00
CA LEU A 104 -23.80 -20.54 13.33
C LEU A 104 -24.34 -21.43 12.20
N ASP A 105 -25.64 -21.35 11.92
CA ASP A 105 -26.24 -21.96 10.73
C ASP A 105 -25.63 -21.37 9.45
N GLU A 106 -25.44 -22.20 8.43
CA GLU A 106 -24.81 -21.78 7.18
C GLU A 106 -25.57 -20.66 6.46
N ASP A 107 -26.90 -20.65 6.61
CA ASP A 107 -27.81 -19.66 6.00
C ASP A 107 -27.92 -18.36 6.80
N THR A 108 -27.29 -18.28 7.98
CA THR A 108 -27.30 -17.05 8.80
C THR A 108 -26.75 -15.87 8.00
N GLU A 109 -27.49 -14.78 7.89
CA GLU A 109 -26.96 -13.57 7.27
C GLU A 109 -25.82 -13.00 8.11
N VAL A 110 -24.66 -12.79 7.47
CA VAL A 110 -23.47 -12.22 8.12
C VAL A 110 -22.97 -11.04 7.31
N ARG A 111 -22.54 -10.00 8.01
CA ARG A 111 -21.95 -8.81 7.40
C ARG A 111 -20.43 -8.91 7.45
N ILE A 112 -19.79 -8.84 6.30
CA ILE A 112 -18.32 -8.78 6.20
C ILE A 112 -17.89 -7.35 6.54
N VAL A 113 -16.95 -7.20 7.47
CA VAL A 113 -16.38 -5.92 7.90
C VAL A 113 -14.87 -5.97 7.72
N SER A 114 -14.29 -4.94 7.12
CA SER A 114 -12.83 -4.82 6.95
C SER A 114 -12.21 -4.09 8.14
N TYR A 115 -11.04 -4.56 8.59
CA TYR A 115 -10.27 -3.97 9.69
C TYR A 115 -8.87 -3.50 9.24
N PRO A 116 -8.32 -2.43 9.83
CA PRO A 116 -8.98 -1.54 10.79
C PRO A 116 -10.17 -0.81 10.13
N GLY A 117 -11.26 -0.61 10.87
CA GLY A 117 -12.44 0.07 10.33
C GLY A 117 -12.03 1.45 9.83
N SER A 118 -12.43 1.82 8.62
CA SER A 118 -12.13 3.14 8.07
C SER A 118 -12.73 4.20 8.97
N SER A 119 -11.88 4.98 9.65
CA SER A 119 -12.32 6.15 10.39
C SER A 119 -12.64 7.28 9.43
N LEU A 120 -13.57 8.17 9.79
CA LEU A 120 -13.75 9.44 9.06
C LEU A 120 -12.42 10.24 8.99
N TRP A 121 -11.53 10.04 9.97
CA TRP A 121 -10.19 10.62 9.98
C TRP A 121 -9.26 10.03 8.90
N ASP A 122 -9.45 8.77 8.48
CA ASP A 122 -8.69 8.15 7.39
C ASP A 122 -9.12 8.68 6.00
N MET A 123 -10.28 9.34 5.93
CA MET A 123 -10.76 10.01 4.72
C MET A 123 -10.12 11.39 4.52
N VAL A 124 -9.71 12.06 5.60
CA VAL A 124 -9.12 13.41 5.57
C VAL A 124 -7.59 13.37 5.63
N ARG A 125 -6.99 12.28 6.14
CA ARG A 125 -5.53 12.12 6.10
C ARG A 125 -5.04 11.95 4.67
N PRO A 126 -4.00 12.71 4.26
CA PRO A 126 -3.32 12.46 2.99
C PRO A 126 -2.81 11.03 2.97
N ARG A 127 -3.32 10.21 2.04
CA ARG A 127 -2.81 8.85 1.86
C ARG A 127 -1.38 8.97 1.31
N PRO A 128 -0.35 8.40 1.95
CA PRO A 128 0.97 8.29 1.34
C PRO A 128 0.87 7.23 0.23
N SER A 129 0.51 7.64 -0.99
CA SER A 129 0.47 6.72 -2.14
C SER A 129 1.47 7.16 -3.19
N SER A 130 2.33 6.23 -3.60
CA SER A 130 3.22 6.32 -4.77
C SER A 130 2.46 6.29 -6.12
N ARG A 131 1.25 6.86 -6.18
CA ARG A 131 0.51 7.12 -7.43
C ARG A 131 0.46 8.63 -7.65
N PRO A 132 0.73 9.14 -8.86
CA PRO A 132 0.68 10.57 -9.11
C PRO A 132 -0.74 11.07 -8.81
N ALA A 133 -0.82 12.16 -8.05
CA ALA A 133 -2.04 12.89 -7.74
C ALA A 133 -2.62 13.57 -8.99
N ALA A 134 -2.99 12.79 -10.00
CA ALA A 134 -3.81 13.28 -11.09
C ALA A 134 -5.27 13.16 -10.62
N ALA A 135 -5.79 14.29 -10.13
CA ALA A 135 -7.15 14.49 -9.61
C ALA A 135 -7.40 13.98 -8.18
N SER A 136 -6.85 14.69 -7.20
CA SER A 136 -7.41 14.65 -5.84
C SER A 136 -8.63 15.58 -5.74
N LEU A 137 -9.73 15.10 -5.17
CA LEU A 137 -10.98 15.84 -4.92
C LEU A 137 -10.81 17.21 -4.21
N PRO A 138 -9.84 17.41 -3.30
CA PRO A 138 -9.61 18.70 -2.65
C PRO A 138 -9.27 19.83 -3.63
N ASP A 139 -8.46 19.56 -4.66
CA ASP A 139 -8.07 20.57 -5.64
C ASP A 139 -9.27 20.98 -6.52
N ALA A 140 -10.12 20.01 -6.88
CA ALA A 140 -11.34 20.27 -7.64
C ALA A 140 -12.36 21.09 -6.82
N MET A 141 -12.48 20.83 -5.51
CA MET A 141 -13.34 21.60 -4.62
C MET A 141 -12.82 23.03 -4.40
N GLY A 142 -11.50 23.20 -4.24
CA GLY A 142 -10.87 24.52 -4.13
C GLY A 142 -11.07 25.38 -5.37
N ALA A 143 -10.94 24.80 -6.56
CA ALA A 143 -11.18 25.49 -7.83
C ALA A 143 -12.65 25.93 -8.00
N LEU A 144 -13.61 25.13 -7.54
CA LEU A 144 -15.03 25.48 -7.57
C LEU A 144 -15.35 26.64 -6.61
N LEU A 145 -14.82 26.61 -5.39
CA LEU A 145 -15.02 27.68 -4.42
C LEU A 145 -14.37 29.00 -4.87
N ALA A 146 -13.17 28.94 -5.43
CA ALA A 146 -12.50 30.12 -5.98
C ALA A 146 -13.32 30.75 -7.13
N ARG A 147 -13.88 29.92 -8.03
CA ARG A 147 -14.76 30.39 -9.11
C ARG A 147 -16.05 31.03 -8.60
N SER A 148 -16.63 30.52 -7.52
CA SER A 148 -17.81 31.11 -6.90
C SER A 148 -17.51 32.48 -6.28
N ILE A 149 -16.37 32.63 -5.60
CA ILE A 149 -15.97 33.90 -4.99
C ILE A 149 -15.67 34.96 -6.05
N VAL A 150 -14.95 34.59 -7.14
CA VAL A 150 -14.65 35.53 -8.24
C VAL A 150 -15.93 36.00 -8.94
N GLY A 151 -16.90 35.11 -9.18
CA GLY A 151 -18.18 35.50 -9.78
C GLY A 151 -19.01 36.45 -8.92
N ILE A 152 -18.93 36.33 -7.58
CA ILE A 152 -19.59 37.26 -6.66
C ILE A 152 -18.93 38.65 -6.73
N VAL A 153 -17.61 38.73 -6.86
CA VAL A 153 -16.87 40.00 -6.92
C VAL A 153 -17.17 40.75 -8.24
N GLU A 154 -17.19 40.05 -9.37
CA GLU A 154 -17.51 40.68 -10.67
C GLU A 154 -18.95 41.22 -10.73
N GLN A 155 -19.89 40.54 -10.06
CA GLN A 155 -21.28 40.97 -10.00
C GLN A 155 -21.50 42.23 -9.12
N VAL A 156 -20.63 42.45 -8.13
CA VAL A 156 -20.64 43.68 -7.32
C VAL A 156 -20.07 44.88 -8.10
N GLU A 157 -19.05 44.68 -8.95
CA GLU A 157 -18.52 45.77 -9.77
C GLU A 157 -19.51 46.23 -10.85
N GLN A 158 -20.22 45.29 -11.51
CA GLN A 158 -21.22 45.63 -12.52
C GLN A 158 -22.45 46.35 -11.94
N THR A 159 -22.85 46.03 -10.71
CA THR A 159 -23.99 46.69 -10.04
C THR A 159 -23.66 48.09 -9.53
N LEU A 160 -22.39 48.36 -9.18
CA LEU A 160 -21.92 49.69 -8.78
C LEU A 160 -21.61 50.60 -9.97
N SER A 161 -21.20 50.04 -11.12
CA SER A 161 -20.95 50.80 -12.36
C SER A 161 -22.23 51.15 -13.15
N GLY A 162 -23.36 50.50 -12.87
CA GLY A 162 -24.59 50.61 -13.67
C GLY A 162 -25.60 51.68 -13.25
N ALA A 163 -25.36 52.43 -12.17
CA ALA A 163 -26.33 53.34 -11.57
C ALA A 163 -25.90 54.83 -11.61
N SER A 164 -25.72 55.38 -12.82
CA SER A 164 -25.55 56.84 -12.98
C SER A 164 -25.94 57.36 -14.38
N VAL A 165 -27.15 57.04 -14.85
CA VAL A 165 -27.85 57.90 -15.83
C VAL A 165 -29.34 57.90 -15.52
N LEU A 166 -29.80 58.82 -14.66
CA LEU A 166 -31.20 59.22 -14.62
C LEU A 166 -31.28 60.74 -14.65
N TRP A 167 -31.71 61.21 -15.82
CA TRP A 167 -32.00 62.58 -16.20
C TRP A 167 -33.20 63.12 -15.40
N LEU A 168 -33.09 64.34 -14.88
CA LEU A 168 -34.13 65.08 -14.15
C LEU A 168 -35.10 65.79 -15.12
N GLY A 169 -36.40 65.74 -14.84
CA GLY A 169 -37.43 66.52 -15.54
C GLY A 169 -38.71 66.77 -14.74
N GLU A 170 -38.67 67.84 -13.95
CA GLU A 170 -39.70 68.77 -13.44
C GLU A 170 -41.16 68.34 -13.18
N SER A 171 -41.56 68.49 -11.90
CA SER A 171 -42.91 68.90 -11.48
C SER A 171 -42.93 70.41 -11.18
N ARG A 172 -43.83 71.16 -11.83
CA ARG A 172 -44.05 72.59 -11.57
C ARG A 172 -44.65 72.83 -10.19
N LEU A 173 -44.06 73.74 -9.42
CA LEU A 173 -44.55 75.12 -9.21
C LEU A 173 -43.36 76.05 -8.99
#